data_AF-D6XZE4-F1
#
_entry.id   AF-D6XZE4-F1
#
_cell.length_a   1.000
_cell.length_b   1.000
_cell.length_c   1.000
_cell.angle_alpha   90.00
_cell.angle_beta   90.00
_cell.angle_gamma   90.00
#
_symmetry.space_group_name_H-M   'P 1'
#
loop_
_entity.id
_entity.type
_entity.pdbx_description
1 polymer ?
#
loop_
_entity_poly.entity_id
_entity_poly.type
_entity_poly.pdbx_seq_one_letter_code
_entity_poly.pdbx_strand_id
1 'polypeptide(L)' 'MVITALMPVSGIVASWPETKPVILHFGIPHESNKALQEHTSGEDLAQLISELNEVIGSSNITCVNGG' A
#
# COMPACT_ATOMS: atom_id res chain seq x y z
N MET A 1 10.32 6.08 3.47
CA MET A 1 10.04 5.87 2.04
C MET A 1 8.54 5.92 1.87
N VAL A 2 8.01 6.52 0.80
CA VAL A 2 6.56 6.71 0.61
C VAL A 2 6.08 5.98 -0.64
N ILE A 3 4.89 5.39 -0.56
CA ILE A 3 4.24 4.75 -1.71
C ILE A 3 3.56 5.83 -2.54
N THR A 4 3.73 5.77 -3.87
CA THR A 4 3.15 6.73 -4.82
C THR A 4 2.30 6.02 -5.88
N ALA A 5 1.38 6.77 -6.47
CA ALA A 5 0.43 6.29 -7.48
C ALA A 5 1.09 5.63 -8.72
N LEU A 6 2.32 6.04 -9.03
CA LEU A 6 3.11 5.58 -10.18
C LEU A 6 3.84 4.27 -9.92
N MET A 7 3.91 3.83 -8.67
CA MET A 7 4.60 2.58 -8.31
C MET A 7 3.79 1.36 -8.76
N PRO A 8 4.44 0.32 -9.32
CA PRO A 8 3.77 -0.92 -9.68
C PRO A 8 3.31 -1.67 -8.44
N VAL A 9 2.11 -2.25 -8.49
CA VAL A 9 1.51 -2.98 -7.34
C VAL A 9 2.42 -4.12 -6.88
N SER A 10 2.97 -4.89 -7.81
CA SER A 10 3.93 -5.97 -7.52
C SER A 10 5.19 -5.47 -6.81
N GLY A 11 5.69 -4.29 -7.19
CA GLY A 11 6.86 -3.68 -6.56
C GLY A 11 6.59 -3.20 -5.13
N ILE A 12 5.38 -2.69 -4.89
CA ILE A 12 4.93 -2.28 -3.55
C ILE A 12 4.83 -3.51 -2.65
N VAL A 13 4.16 -4.58 -3.10
CA VAL A 13 3.99 -5.81 -2.31
C VAL A 13 5.33 -6.51 -2.06
N ALA A 14 6.23 -6.49 -3.04
CA ALA A 14 7.57 -7.06 -2.88
C ALA A 14 8.42 -6.28 -1.86
N SER A 15 8.27 -4.95 -1.81
CA SER A 15 9.00 -4.09 -0.87
C SER A 15 8.36 -4.06 0.52
N TRP A 16 7.03 -4.10 0.58
CA TRP A 16 6.21 -4.03 1.80
C TRP A 16 5.11 -5.10 1.75
N PRO A 17 5.43 -6.37 2.08
CA PRO A 17 4.45 -7.46 2.02
C PRO A 17 3.25 -7.25 2.96
N GLU A 18 3.42 -6.47 4.02
CA GLU A 18 2.37 -5.98 4.93
C GLU A 18 1.28 -5.15 4.26
N THR A 19 1.54 -4.56 3.09
CA THR A 19 0.56 -3.77 2.33
C THR A 19 -0.39 -4.63 1.50
N LYS A 20 -0.04 -5.92 1.30
CA LYS A 20 -0.85 -6.90 0.57
C LYS A 20 -2.32 -6.94 0.99
N PRO A 21 -2.68 -7.03 2.29
CA PRO A 21 -4.09 -7.01 2.72
C PRO A 21 -4.82 -5.73 2.30
N VAL A 22 -4.17 -4.56 2.33
CA VAL A 22 -4.78 -3.29 1.90
C VAL A 22 -5.08 -3.32 0.40
N ILE A 23 -4.12 -3.75 -0.41
CA ILE A 23 -4.27 -3.84 -1.87
C ILE A 23 -5.43 -4.79 -2.25
N LEU A 24 -5.53 -5.92 -1.54
CA LEU A 24 -6.63 -6.88 -1.74
C LEU A 24 -7.99 -6.31 -1.28
N HIS A 25 -8.02 -5.49 -0.23
CA HIS A 25 -9.25 -4.86 0.28
C HIS A 25 -9.89 -3.92 -0.77
N PHE A 26 -9.06 -3.24 -1.56
CA PHE A 26 -9.50 -2.41 -2.69
C PHE A 26 -9.78 -3.22 -3.97
N GLY A 27 -9.71 -4.56 -3.92
CA GLY A 27 -9.96 -5.42 -5.08
C GLY A 27 -8.86 -5.40 -6.14
N ILE A 28 -7.67 -4.91 -5.80
CA ILE A 28 -6.56 -4.77 -6.75
C ILE A 28 -5.72 -6.07 -6.76
N PRO A 29 -5.38 -6.60 -7.94
CA PRO A 29 -4.51 -7.77 -8.03
C PRO A 29 -3.08 -7.43 -7.58
N HIS A 30 -2.66 -8.00 -6.45
CA HIS A 30 -1.34 -7.79 -5.84
C HIS A 30 -0.15 -8.24 -6.71
N GLU A 31 -0.38 -9.12 -7.68
CA GLU A 31 0.63 -9.59 -8.64
C GLU A 31 0.74 -8.70 -9.90
N SER A 32 -0.03 -7.62 -9.96
CA SER A 32 -0.03 -6.74 -11.13
C SER A 32 1.26 -5.93 -11.23
N ASN A 33 1.85 -5.94 -12.43
CA ASN A 33 2.99 -5.09 -12.76
C ASN A 33 2.57 -3.66 -13.20
N LYS A 34 1.28 -3.35 -13.19
CA LYS A 34 0.79 -2.00 -13.50
C LYS A 34 0.84 -1.09 -12.25
N ALA A 35 0.85 0.21 -12.49
CA ALA A 35 0.83 1.22 -11.44
C ALA A 35 -0.51 1.24 -10.69
N LEU A 36 -0.51 1.67 -9.43
CA LEU A 36 -1.75 1.80 -8.63
C LEU A 36 -2.81 2.65 -9.35
N GLN A 37 -2.39 3.76 -9.98
CA GLN A 37 -3.29 4.64 -10.73
C GLN A 37 -3.97 3.96 -11.94
N GLU A 38 -3.41 2.87 -12.46
CA GLU A 38 -4.00 2.12 -13.58
C GLU A 38 -5.11 1.18 -13.10
N HIS A 39 -5.18 0.90 -11.79
CA HIS A 39 -6.16 0.02 -11.17
C HIS A 39 -7.28 0.79 -10.48
N THR A 40 -6.94 1.92 -9.87
CA THR A 40 -7.88 2.81 -9.20
C THR A 40 -7.50 4.25 -9.48
N SER A 41 -8.47 5.17 -9.43
CA SER A 41 -8.26 6.58 -9.78
C SER A 41 -9.17 7.47 -8.93
N GLY A 42 -8.80 8.75 -8.81
CA GLY A 42 -9.57 9.72 -8.05
C GLY A 42 -9.41 9.54 -6.54
N GLU A 43 -10.53 9.62 -5.82
CA GLU A 43 -10.57 9.59 -4.35
C GLU A 43 -10.14 8.23 -3.78
N ASP A 44 -10.49 7.15 -4.49
CA ASP A 44 -10.20 5.77 -4.11
C ASP A 44 -8.68 5.48 -4.17
N LEU A 45 -7.99 6.02 -5.19
CA LEU A 45 -6.53 6.00 -5.29
C LEU A 45 -5.86 6.79 -4.15
N ALA A 46 -6.38 7.97 -3.83
CA ALA A 46 -5.85 8.80 -2.76
C ALA A 46 -5.99 8.11 -1.40
N GLN A 47 -7.15 7.50 -1.14
CA GLN A 47 -7.42 6.73 0.07
C GLN A 47 -6.49 5.52 0.17
N LEU A 48 -6.37 4.73 -0.91
CA LEU A 48 -5.47 3.60 -0.97
C LEU A 48 -4.02 4.00 -0.66
N ILE A 49 -3.52 5.09 -1.27
CA ILE A 49 -2.17 5.57 -1.01
C ILE A 49 -1.99 6.00 0.45
N SER A 50 -2.98 6.65 1.06
CA SER A 50 -2.93 6.97 2.51
C SER A 50 -2.83 5.71 3.36
N GLU A 51 -3.71 4.73 3.15
CA GLU A 51 -3.73 3.47 3.92
C GLU A 51 -2.40 2.71 3.77
N LEU A 52 -1.88 2.64 2.54
CA LEU A 52 -0.58 2.02 2.26
C LEU A 52 0.56 2.73 3.00
N ASN A 53 0.57 4.07 2.97
CA ASN A 53 1.58 4.87 3.68
C ASN A 53 1.43 4.79 5.21
N GLU A 54 0.20 4.63 5.70
CA GLU A 54 -0.08 4.42 7.12
C GLU A 54 0.46 3.07 7.57
N VAL A 55 0.22 1.98 6.81
CA VAL A 55 0.74 0.65 7.15
C VAL A 55 2.26 0.63 7.21
N ILE A 56 2.96 1.15 6.19
CA ILE A 56 4.44 1.19 6.19
C ILE A 56 4.99 2.12 7.29
N GLY A 57 4.24 3.17 7.65
CA GLY A 57 4.60 4.09 8.73
C GLY A 57 4.35 3.49 10.11
N SER A 58 3.28 2.70 10.24
CA SER A 58 2.85 2.01 11.46
C SER A 58 3.74 0.82 11.77
N SER A 59 4.26 0.11 10.78
CA SER A 59 5.28 -0.93 11.02
C SER A 59 6.59 -0.37 11.59
N ASN A 60 6.87 0.92 11.37
CA ASN A 60 7.98 1.61 12.04
C ASN A 60 7.62 2.05 13.48
N ILE A 61 6.33 2.05 13.83
CA ILE A 61 5.81 2.23 15.18
C ILE A 61 5.30 0.87 15.66
N THR A 62 6.21 -0.09 15.78
CA THR A 62 5.98 -1.17 16.74
C THR A 62 5.91 -0.55 18.13
N CYS A 63 4.67 -0.30 18.55
CA CYS A 63 4.17 -0.36 19.93
C CYS A 63 5.26 -0.62 20.99
N VAL A 64 5.84 0.44 21.56
CA VAL A 64 6.36 0.40 22.92
C VAL A 64 5.18 0.49 23.89
N ASN A 65 4.36 -0.55 23.91
CA ASN A 65 3.43 -0.80 25.01
C ASN A 65 3.75 -2.18 25.56
N GLY A 66 4.79 -2.22 26.39
CA GLY A 66 5.32 -3.43 27.00
C GLY A 66 6.49 -3.08 27.91
N GLY A 67 6.19 -2.64 29.13
CA GLY A 67 7.16 -2.35 30.20
C GLY A 67 6.60 -1.43 31.27
#